data_AF-A0A182E1Y1-F1
#
_entry.id   AF-A0A182E1Y1-F1
#
_cell.length_a   1.000
_cell.length_b   1.000
_cell.length_c   1.000
_cell.angle_alpha   90.00
_cell.angle_beta   90.00
_cell.angle_gamma   90.00
#
_symmetry.space_group_name_H-M   'P 1'
#
loop_
_entity.id
_entity.type
_entity.pdbx_description
1 polymer ?
#
loop_
_entity_poly.entity_id
_entity_poly.type
_entity_poly.pdbx_seq_one_letter_code
_entity_poly.pdbx_strand_id
1 'polypeptide(L)'
;MTATGLHVEDLFVDLTDGYNLIALLEALSAEKLPRENGYTRFHRIQNVQYCLDFLKRKNIKTVNIRPEDIVEGNPKLTLGLIWTIILNFQVSVIKQRQRGASDSQI
;
A
#
# COMPACT_ATOMS: atom_id res chain seq x y z
N MET A 1 -5.90 12.89 -7.85
CA MET A 1 -5.54 11.46 -7.88
C MET A 1 -5.40 11.07 -9.34
N THR A 2 -4.20 10.76 -9.79
CA THR A 2 -3.96 10.25 -11.14
C THR A 2 -4.32 8.77 -11.16
N ALA A 3 -5.23 8.36 -12.04
CA ALA A 3 -5.51 6.94 -12.24
C ALA A 3 -4.25 6.30 -12.85
N THR A 4 -3.73 5.25 -12.21
CA THR A 4 -2.48 4.57 -12.61
C THR A 4 -2.67 3.68 -13.85
N GLY A 5 -3.90 3.50 -14.33
CA GLY A 5 -4.23 2.62 -15.46
C GLY A 5 -4.07 1.13 -15.16
N LEU A 6 -3.80 0.76 -13.92
CA LEU A 6 -3.64 -0.62 -13.47
C LEU A 6 -5.00 -1.21 -13.09
N HIS A 7 -5.22 -2.46 -13.50
CA HIS A 7 -6.42 -3.23 -13.18
C HIS A 7 -6.03 -4.43 -12.32
N VAL A 8 -6.87 -4.74 -11.32
CA VAL A 8 -6.74 -5.90 -10.44
C VAL A 8 -8.04 -6.69 -10.60
N GLU A 9 -7.94 -7.90 -11.13
CA GLU A 9 -9.04 -8.85 -11.28
C GLU A 9 -9.12 -9.77 -10.07
N ASP A 10 -7.97 -10.31 -9.65
CA ASP A 10 -7.85 -11.17 -8.47
C ASP A 10 -6.78 -10.64 -7.52
N LEU A 11 -7.23 -10.17 -6.35
CA LEU A 11 -6.37 -9.60 -5.32
C LEU A 11 -5.28 -10.57 -4.83
N PHE A 12 -5.54 -11.88 -4.84
CA PHE A 12 -4.62 -12.89 -4.31
C PHE A 12 -3.54 -13.29 -5.29
N VAL A 13 -3.69 -12.91 -6.56
CA VAL A 13 -2.74 -13.17 -7.64
C VAL A 13 -2.04 -11.87 -8.03
N ASP A 14 -2.80 -10.81 -8.28
CA ASP A 14 -2.33 -9.57 -8.88
C ASP A 14 -1.53 -8.69 -7.92
N LEU A 15 -1.52 -8.99 -6.62
CA LEU A 15 -0.67 -8.31 -5.64
C LEU A 15 0.64 -9.05 -5.34
N THR A 16 0.79 -10.29 -5.82
CA THR A 16 1.90 -11.18 -5.45
C THR A 16 3.26 -10.71 -5.95
N ASP A 17 3.32 -9.85 -6.95
CA ASP A 17 4.55 -9.28 -7.50
C ASP A 17 4.96 -7.94 -6.85
N GLY A 18 4.06 -7.36 -6.04
CA GLY A 18 4.22 -6.09 -5.36
C GLY A 18 4.02 -4.83 -6.23
N TYR A 19 3.90 -4.92 -7.55
CA TYR A 19 3.81 -3.71 -8.40
C TYR A 19 2.53 -2.92 -8.15
N ASN A 20 1.40 -3.63 -8.09
CA ASN A 20 0.09 -3.02 -7.83
C ASN A 20 0.02 -2.40 -6.42
N LEU A 21 0.65 -3.03 -5.42
CA LEU A 21 0.76 -2.48 -4.06
C LEU A 21 1.59 -1.18 -4.05
N ILE A 22 2.74 -1.18 -4.75
CA ILE A 22 3.58 0.01 -4.86
C ILE A 22 2.79 1.13 -5.53
N ALA A 23 2.17 0.87 -6.68
CA ALA A 23 1.40 1.87 -7.41
C ALA A 23 0.23 2.44 -6.57
N LEU A 24 -0.45 1.60 -5.80
CA LEU A 24 -1.49 2.03 -4.87
C LEU A 24 -0.94 2.99 -3.81
N LEU A 25 0.18 2.65 -3.17
CA LEU A 25 0.79 3.50 -2.15
C LEU A 25 1.28 4.82 -2.74
N GLU A 26 1.87 4.81 -3.95
CA GLU A 26 2.27 6.04 -4.64
C GLU A 26 1.05 6.92 -4.94
N ALA A 27 -0.05 6.34 -5.42
CA ALA A 27 -1.27 7.08 -5.75
C ALA A 27 -1.94 7.71 -4.52
N LEU A 28 -1.89 7.03 -3.38
CA LEU A 28 -2.50 7.49 -2.12
C LEU A 28 -1.63 8.51 -1.37
N SER A 29 -0.30 8.39 -1.47
CA SER A 29 0.63 9.24 -0.71
C SER A 29 1.27 10.36 -1.53
N ALA A 30 1.19 10.30 -2.86
CA ALA A 30 1.96 11.13 -3.79
C ALA A 30 3.50 11.04 -3.60
N GLU A 31 3.99 9.99 -2.96
CA GLU A 31 5.42 9.71 -2.79
C GLU A 31 5.86 8.58 -3.71
N LYS A 32 7.11 8.62 -4.18
CA LYS A 32 7.69 7.56 -5.01
C LYS A 32 8.34 6.48 -4.14
N LEU A 33 8.08 5.23 -4.50
CA LEU A 33 8.64 4.06 -3.82
C LEU A 33 9.68 3.36 -4.72
N PRO A 34 10.72 2.74 -4.15
CA PRO A 34 11.65 1.91 -4.91
C PRO A 34 10.94 0.71 -5.53
N ARG A 35 11.47 0.22 -6.64
CA ARG A 35 10.95 -0.95 -7.39
C ARG A 35 12.12 -1.78 -7.91
N GLU A 36 12.08 -3.08 -7.62
CA GLU A 36 12.97 -4.07 -8.19
C GLU A 36 12.39 -4.60 -9.50
N ASN A 37 13.16 -4.47 -10.58
CA ASN A 37 12.77 -4.93 -11.91
C ASN A 37 13.25 -6.36 -12.12
N GLY A 38 12.35 -7.33 -12.00
CA GLY A 38 12.66 -8.73 -12.27
C GLY A 38 11.50 -9.67 -11.95
N TYR A 39 11.57 -10.89 -12.48
CA TYR A 39 10.48 -11.88 -12.37
C TYR A 39 10.70 -12.95 -11.29
N THR A 40 11.88 -12.97 -10.66
CA THR A 40 12.21 -13.97 -9.64
C THR A 40 11.45 -13.72 -8.34
N ARG A 41 11.25 -14.76 -7.53
CA ARG A 41 10.60 -14.67 -6.21
C ARG A 41 11.27 -13.64 -5.30
N PHE A 42 12.59 -13.48 -5.41
CA PHE A 42 13.35 -12.49 -4.64
C PHE A 42 12.90 -11.04 -4.96
N HIS A 43 12.77 -10.69 -6.25
CA HIS A 43 12.31 -9.34 -6.63
C HIS A 43 10.89 -9.07 -6.15
N ARG A 44 9.99 -10.06 -6.22
CA ARG A 44 8.62 -9.95 -5.69
C ARG A 44 8.61 -9.69 -4.18
N ILE A 45 9.40 -10.46 -3.43
CA ILE A 45 9.57 -10.28 -1.97
C ILE A 45 10.10 -8.88 -1.67
N GLN A 46 11.11 -8.39 -2.40
CA GLN A 46 11.65 -7.05 -2.20
C GLN A 46 10.62 -5.95 -2.49
N ASN A 47 9.85 -6.07 -3.58
CA ASN A 47 8.79 -5.11 -3.91
C ASN A 47 7.72 -5.03 -2.80
N VAL A 48 7.29 -6.18 -2.27
CA VAL A 48 6.36 -6.21 -1.13
C VAL A 48 7.03 -5.65 0.13
N GLN A 49 8.28 -5.98 0.39
CA GLN A 49 9.03 -5.47 1.55
C GLN A 49 9.10 -3.94 1.54
N TYR A 50 9.35 -3.31 0.39
CA TYR A 50 9.32 -1.87 0.25
C TYR A 50 7.96 -1.24 0.61
N CYS A 51 6.87 -1.92 0.27
CA CYS A 51 5.52 -1.49 0.67
C CYS A 51 5.33 -1.55 2.18
N LEU A 52 5.74 -2.64 2.81
CA LEU A 52 5.62 -2.82 4.27
C LEU A 52 6.49 -1.81 5.03
N ASP A 53 7.72 -1.58 4.57
CA ASP A 53 8.62 -0.58 5.16
C ASP A 53 8.09 0.85 4.98
N PHE A 54 7.47 1.15 3.85
CA PHE A 54 6.80 2.42 3.65
C PHE A 54 5.68 2.64 4.67
N LEU A 55 4.81 1.65 4.88
CA LEU A 55 3.75 1.73 5.88
C LEU A 55 4.31 1.90 7.29
N LYS A 56 5.38 1.17 7.62
CA LYS A 56 6.07 1.30 8.91
C LYS A 56 6.66 2.70 9.10
N ARG A 57 7.28 3.30 8.08
CA ARG A 57 7.77 4.70 8.11
C ARG A 57 6.66 5.71 8.32
N LYS A 58 5.45 5.44 7.83
CA LYS A 58 4.23 6.23 8.10
C LYS A 58 3.60 5.96 9.48
N ASN A 59 4.28 5.19 10.33
CA ASN A 59 3.81 4.78 11.66
C ASN A 59 2.52 3.93 11.61
N ILE A 60 2.29 3.22 10.51
CA ILE A 60 1.17 2.31 10.32
C ILE A 60 1.63 0.91 10.71
N LYS A 61 0.89 0.25 11.60
CA LYS A 61 1.24 -1.08 12.10
C LYS A 61 0.70 -2.17 11.17
N THR A 62 1.58 -2.92 10.52
CA THR A 62 1.27 -4.14 9.75
C THR A 62 1.65 -5.38 10.57
N VAL A 63 1.00 -5.56 11.73
CA VAL A 63 1.34 -6.63 12.68
C VAL A 63 1.11 -8.00 12.03
N ASN A 64 2.11 -8.89 12.12
CA ASN A 64 2.07 -10.28 11.65
C ASN A 64 1.87 -10.46 10.13
N ILE A 65 2.23 -9.46 9.31
CA ILE A 65 2.28 -9.63 7.85
C ILE A 65 3.74 -9.65 7.43
N ARG A 66 4.17 -10.75 6.79
CA ARG A 66 5.48 -10.85 6.16
C ARG A 66 5.37 -10.68 4.64
N PRO A 67 6.44 -10.30 3.95
CA PRO A 67 6.40 -10.18 2.48
C PRO A 67 6.06 -11.50 1.80
N GLU A 68 6.57 -12.62 2.32
CA GLU A 68 6.35 -13.95 1.74
C GLU A 68 4.87 -14.33 1.74
N ASP A 69 4.13 -13.95 2.78
CA ASP A 69 2.69 -14.23 2.89
C ASP A 69 1.90 -13.59 1.74
N ILE A 70 2.32 -12.40 1.30
CA ILE A 70 1.68 -11.66 0.19
C ILE A 70 2.12 -12.23 -1.15
N VAL A 71 3.40 -12.58 -1.30
CA VAL A 71 3.92 -13.20 -2.53
C VAL A 71 3.31 -14.58 -2.76
N GLU A 72 2.94 -15.29 -1.69
CA GLU A 72 2.23 -16.56 -1.74
C GLU A 72 0.72 -16.41 -1.89
N GLY A 73 0.20 -15.18 -1.91
CA GLY A 73 -1.22 -14.90 -2.13
C GLY A 73 -2.11 -15.30 -0.96
N ASN A 74 -1.60 -15.29 0.29
CA ASN A 74 -2.38 -15.67 1.46
C ASN A 74 -3.62 -14.76 1.59
N PRO A 75 -4.86 -15.30 1.45
CA PRO A 75 -6.03 -14.45 1.33
C PRO A 75 -6.29 -13.59 2.57
N LYS A 76 -6.11 -14.18 3.75
CA LYS A 76 -6.36 -13.49 5.03
C LYS A 76 -5.39 -12.34 5.24
N LEU A 77 -4.11 -12.56 4.96
CA LEU A 77 -3.06 -11.56 5.19
C LEU A 77 -3.08 -10.48 4.09
N THR A 78 -3.40 -10.85 2.86
CA THR A 78 -3.58 -9.91 1.74
C THR A 78 -4.76 -8.96 2.01
N LEU A 79 -5.92 -9.50 2.42
CA LEU A 79 -7.07 -8.67 2.81
C LEU A 79 -6.75 -7.80 4.03
N GLY A 80 -6.03 -8.34 5.01
CA GLY A 80 -5.57 -7.59 6.17
C GLY A 80 -4.72 -6.39 5.78
N LEU A 81 -3.77 -6.58 4.85
CA LEU A 81 -2.91 -5.50 4.34
C LEU A 81 -3.72 -4.41 3.64
N ILE A 82 -4.63 -4.80 2.73
CA ILE A 82 -5.47 -3.85 1.99
C ILE A 82 -6.39 -3.08 2.95
N TRP A 83 -7.00 -3.77 3.92
CA TRP A 83 -7.78 -3.14 4.97
C TRP A 83 -6.97 -2.10 5.75
N THR A 84 -5.74 -2.45 6.16
CA THR A 84 -4.83 -1.52 6.83
C THR A 84 -4.55 -0.28 5.99
N ILE A 85 -4.29 -0.44 4.68
CA ILE A 85 -4.04 0.67 3.75
C ILE A 85 -5.29 1.57 3.65
N ILE A 86 -6.46 0.99 3.38
CA ILE A 86 -7.72 1.73 3.24
C ILE A 86 -8.00 2.55 4.50
N LEU A 87 -7.97 1.90 5.68
CA LEU A 87 -8.31 2.53 6.94
C LEU A 87 -7.39 3.72 7.25
N ASN A 88 -6.06 3.56 7.09
CA ASN A 88 -5.11 4.60 7.47
C ASN A 88 -5.15 5.80 6.52
N PHE A 89 -5.30 5.59 5.23
CA PHE A 89 -5.35 6.68 4.26
C PHE A 89 -6.70 7.41 4.26
N GLN A 90 -7.82 6.71 4.42
CA GLN A 90 -9.13 7.36 4.55
C GLN A 90 -9.21 8.22 5.82
N VAL A 91 -8.77 7.70 6.97
CA VAL A 91 -8.76 8.47 8.22
C VAL A 91 -7.82 9.67 8.12
N SER A 92 -6.68 9.53 7.44
CA SER A 92 -5.75 10.64 7.20
C SER A 92 -6.39 11.77 6.40
N VAL A 93 -7.15 11.44 5.35
CA VAL A 93 -7.91 12.42 4.55
C VAL A 93 -8.96 13.14 5.40
N ILE A 94 -9.68 12.44 6.26
CA ILE A 94 -10.69 13.06 7.15
C ILE A 94 -10.01 14.04 8.12
N LYS A 95 -8.90 13.65 8.74
CA LYS A 95 -8.13 14.53 9.65
C LYS A 95 -7.63 15.79 8.95
N GLN A 96 -7.15 15.67 7.70
CA GLN A 96 -6.69 16.82 6.92
C GLN A 96 -7.84 17.77 6.58
N ARG A 97 -9.01 17.26 6.20
CA ARG A 97 -10.20 18.09 5.90
C ARG A 97 -10.68 18.87 7.13
N GLN A 98 -10.67 18.25 8.31
CA GLN A 98 -11.05 18.93 9.55
C GLN A 98 -10.09 20.08 9.90
N ARG A 99 -8.80 19.93 9.63
CA ARG A 99 -7.78 20.97 9.91
C ARG A 99 -7.87 22.16 8.95
N GLY A 100 -8.19 21.93 7.67
CA GLY A 100 -8.40 23.02 6.70
C GLY A 100 -9.67 23.84 6.94
N ALA A 101 -10.69 23.26 7.60
CA ALA A 101 -11.91 23.98 7.95
C ALA A 101 -11.71 24.99 9.10
N SER A 102 -10.80 24.72 10.03
CA SER A 102 -10.45 25.64 11.13
C SER A 102 -9.58 26.83 10.71
N ASP A 103 -8.79 26.71 9.64
CA ASP A 103 -7.97 27.81 9.10
C ASP A 103 -8.76 28.80 8.23
N SER A 104 -10.04 28.51 7.95
CA SER A 104 -10.92 29.38 7.15
C SER A 104 -11.75 30.36 8.01
N GLN A 105 -11.47 30.46 9.31
CA GLN A 105 -12.16 31.35 10.25
C GLN A 105 -11.25 32.46 10.84
N ILE A 106 -10.09 32.72 10.22
CA ILE A 106 -9.25 33.89 10.54
C ILE A 106 -9.15 34.78 9.29
#